data_AF-A0A7C4ZST9-F1
#
_entry.id   AF-A0A7C4ZST9-F1
#
_cell.length_a   1.000
_cell.length_b   1.000
_cell.length_c   1.000
_cell.angle_alpha   90.00
_cell.angle_beta   90.00
_cell.angle_gamma   90.00
#
_symmetry.space_group_name_H-M   'P 1'
#
loop_
_entity.id
_entity.type
_entity.pdbx_description
1 polymer ?
#
loop_
_entity_poly.entity_id
_entity_poly.type
_entity_poly.pdbx_seq_one_letter_code
_entity_poly.pdbx_strand_id
1 'polypeptide(L)' 'MEVPVYWEDEELDWEAYEICVAWCKKSGIRRISDLKNRVVSQKDYETLWYKRCEDMQRELEKKVAGAR' A
#
# COMPACT_ATOMS: atom_id res chain seq x y z
N MET A 1 29.17 -2.89 11.51
CA MET A 1 27.86 -3.55 11.69
C MET A 1 27.28 -3.71 10.31
N GLU A 2 27.07 -4.94 9.87
CA GLU A 2 26.43 -5.25 8.60
C GLU A 2 24.98 -5.65 8.88
N VAL A 3 24.05 -5.19 8.04
CA VAL A 3 22.63 -5.54 8.12
C VAL A 3 22.40 -6.69 7.14
N PRO A 4 21.82 -7.83 7.55
CA PRO A 4 21.52 -8.92 6.63
C PRO A 4 20.49 -8.48 5.59
N VAL A 5 20.74 -8.83 4.32
CA VAL A 5 19.86 -8.51 3.18
C VAL A 5 19.46 -9.81 2.50
N TYR A 6 18.18 -9.88 2.10
CA TYR A 6 17.59 -11.03 1.42
C TYR A 6 16.90 -10.55 0.14
N TRP A 7 16.88 -11.40 -0.87
CA TRP A 7 16.12 -11.15 -2.10
C TRP A 7 14.66 -11.51 -1.88
N GLU A 8 13.77 -10.67 -2.41
CA GLU A 8 12.34 -10.92 -2.49
C GLU A 8 12.06 -11.45 -3.90
N ASP A 9 11.65 -12.71 -3.99
CA ASP A 9 11.40 -13.40 -5.27
C ASP A 9 9.93 -13.28 -5.73
N GLU A 10 9.07 -12.66 -4.92
CA GLU A 10 7.67 -12.46 -5.26
C GLU A 10 7.51 -11.30 -6.28
N GLU A 11 6.75 -11.57 -7.34
CA GLU A 11 6.40 -10.54 -8.32
C GLU A 11 5.44 -9.52 -7.70
N LEU A 12 5.72 -8.24 -7.96
CA LEU A 12 4.89 -7.15 -7.49
C LEU A 12 3.51 -7.19 -8.18
N ASP A 13 2.44 -7.09 -7.40
CA ASP A 13 1.11 -6.79 -7.95
C ASP A 13 1.09 -5.35 -8.46
N TRP A 14 1.29 -5.20 -9.77
CA TRP A 14 1.35 -3.91 -10.44
C TRP A 14 0.05 -3.13 -10.34
N GLU A 15 -1.11 -3.78 -10.31
CA GLU A 15 -2.40 -3.08 -10.18
C GLU A 15 -2.56 -2.53 -8.75
N ALA A 16 -2.24 -3.32 -7.74
CA ALA A 16 -2.20 -2.86 -6.35
C ALA A 16 -1.19 -1.71 -6.17
N TYR A 17 -0.02 -1.80 -6.81
CA TYR A 17 0.99 -0.75 -6.77
C TYR A 17 0.50 0.56 -7.38
N GLU A 18 -0.15 0.51 -8.55
CA GLU A 18 -0.73 1.70 -9.20
C GLU A 18 -1.79 2.38 -8.32
N ILE A 19 -2.64 1.60 -7.64
CA ILE A 19 -3.62 2.11 -6.69
C ILE A 19 -2.93 2.81 -5.52
N CYS A 20 -1.89 2.20 -4.94
CA CYS A 20 -1.08 2.79 -3.87
C CYS A 20 -0.47 4.13 -4.30
N VAL A 21 0.11 4.20 -5.50
CA VAL A 21 0.68 5.43 -6.07
C VAL A 21 -0.41 6.49 -6.29
N ALA A 22 -1.58 6.09 -6.78
CA ALA A 22 -2.71 7.02 -6.97
C ALA A 22 -3.19 7.61 -5.64
N TRP A 23 -3.22 6.82 -4.56
CA TRP A 23 -3.54 7.31 -3.22
C TRP A 23 -2.53 8.33 -2.73
N CYS A 24 -1.23 8.08 -2.89
CA CYS A 24 -0.18 9.04 -2.57
C CYS A 24 -0.37 10.36 -3.33
N LYS A 25 -0.57 10.28 -4.65
CA LYS A 25 -0.82 11.47 -5.50
C LYS A 25 -2.04 12.25 -5.04
N LYS A 26 -3.17 11.59 -4.77
CA LYS A 26 -4.41 12.21 -4.28
C LYS A 26 -4.23 12.87 -2.91
N SER A 27 -3.40 12.28 -2.05
CA SER A 27 -3.07 12.83 -0.73
C SER A 27 -1.97 13.89 -0.76
N GLY A 28 -1.43 14.24 -1.93
CA GLY A 28 -0.36 15.23 -2.10
C GLY A 28 1.02 14.73 -1.66
N ILE A 29 1.21 13.41 -1.55
CA ILE A 29 2.46 12.75 -1.16
C ILE A 29 3.24 12.45 -2.45
N ARG A 30 4.38 13.11 -2.63
CA ARG A 30 5.26 12.95 -3.81
C ARG A 30 6.67 12.53 -3.44
N ARG A 31 7.07 12.71 -2.19
CA ARG A 31 8.38 12.35 -1.63
C ARG A 31 8.23 11.90 -0.19
N ILE A 32 9.19 11.13 0.30
CA ILE A 32 9.18 10.58 1.67
C ILE A 32 9.02 11.70 2.73
N SER A 33 9.63 12.87 2.52
CA SER A 33 9.52 14.00 3.46
C SER A 33 8.10 14.53 3.65
N ASP A 34 7.18 14.29 2.72
CA ASP A 34 5.78 14.72 2.83
C ASP A 34 5.02 13.92 3.91
N LEU A 35 5.60 12.81 4.39
CA LEU A 35 5.08 11.98 5.48
C LEU A 35 5.47 12.47 6.87
N LYS A 36 6.44 13.40 6.99
CA LYS A 36 7.01 13.83 8.27
C LYS A 36 5.96 14.20 9.34
N ASN A 37 4.89 14.88 8.92
CA ASN A 37 3.84 15.36 9.81
C ASN A 37 2.54 14.51 9.72
N ARG A 38 2.64 13.28 9.22
CA ARG A 38 1.49 12.37 8.99
C ARG A 38 1.56 11.12 9.87
N VAL A 39 2.20 11.21 11.03
CA VAL A 39 2.20 10.15 12.03
C VAL A 39 0.82 10.12 12.70
N VAL A 40 0.19 8.96 12.71
CA VAL A 40 -1.17 8.76 13.23
C VAL A 40 -1.16 7.81 14.42
N SER A 41 -2.24 7.81 15.20
CA SER A 41 -2.40 6.84 16.28
C SER A 41 -2.55 5.42 15.72
N GLN A 42 -2.27 4.40 16.54
CA GLN A 42 -2.48 3.00 16.16
C GLN A 42 -3.92 2.74 15.67
N LYS A 43 -4.91 3.29 16.37
CA LYS A 43 -6.33 3.16 16.02
C LYS A 43 -6.64 3.76 14.63
N ASP A 44 -6.07 4.93 14.34
CA ASP A 44 -6.26 5.57 13.03
C ASP A 44 -5.52 4.79 11.95
N TYR A 45 -4.33 4.25 12.23
CA TYR A 45 -3.56 3.43 11.31
C TYR A 45 -4.33 2.17 10.87
N GLU A 46 -4.98 1.48 11.81
CA GLU A 46 -5.81 0.31 11.50
C GLU A 46 -6.92 0.60 10.48
N THR A 47 -7.52 1.80 10.56
CA THR A 47 -8.59 2.19 9.63
C THR A 47 -8.04 2.77 8.32
N LEU A 48 -7.06 3.67 8.41
CA LEU A 48 -6.51 4.38 7.26
C LEU A 48 -5.62 3.50 6.38
N TRP A 49 -5.03 2.46 6.98
CA TRP A 49 -4.11 1.54 6.32
C TRP A 49 -4.69 0.12 6.24
N TYR A 50 -4.79 -0.63 7.35
CA TYR A 50 -5.14 -2.06 7.28
C TYR A 50 -6.49 -2.30 6.60
N LYS A 51 -7.56 -1.69 7.10
CA LYS A 51 -8.90 -1.86 6.51
C LYS A 51 -8.94 -1.43 5.05
N ARG A 52 -8.32 -0.28 4.73
CA ARG A 52 -8.31 0.25 3.37
C ARG A 52 -7.56 -0.67 2.39
N CYS A 53 -6.43 -1.21 2.80
CA CYS A 53 -5.65 -2.16 2.00
C CYS A 53 -6.36 -3.49 1.84
N GLU A 54 -6.95 -4.04 2.91
CA GLU A 54 -7.76 -5.25 2.83
C GLU A 54 -8.94 -5.10 1.88
N ASP A 55 -9.66 -3.97 1.95
CA ASP A 55 -10.80 -3.72 1.08
C ASP A 55 -10.35 -3.59 -0.38
N MET A 56 -9.22 -2.93 -0.65
CA MET A 56 -8.63 -2.87 -1.99
C MET A 56 -8.24 -4.25 -2.53
N GLN A 57 -7.60 -5.09 -1.71
CA GLN A 57 -7.21 -6.44 -2.10
C GLN A 57 -8.44 -7.32 -2.38
N ARG A 58 -9.47 -7.25 -1.54
CA ARG A 58 -10.75 -7.94 -1.78
C ARG A 58 -11.37 -7.57 -3.13
N GLU A 59 -11.27 -6.31 -3.55
CA GLU A 59 -11.79 -5.87 -4.85
C GLU A 59 -10.92 -6.37 -6.03
N LEU A 60 -9.59 -6.36 -5.88
CA LEU A 60 -8.67 -6.91 -6.88
C LEU A 60 -8.88 -8.42 -7.06
N GLU A 61 -9.01 -9.16 -5.96
CA GLU A 61 -9.29 -10.60 -5.99
C GLU A 61 -10.59 -10.92 -6.72
N LYS A 62 -11.67 -10.17 -6.45
CA LYS A 62 -12.95 -10.32 -7.16
C LYS A 62 -12.80 -10.04 -8.66
N LYS A 63 -12.03 -9.02 -9.03
CA LYS A 63 -11.78 -8.67 -10.42
C LYS A 63 -11.03 -9.80 -11.15
N VAL A 64 -10.01 -10.37 -10.51
CA VAL A 64 -9.26 -11.51 -11.06
C VAL A 64 -10.15 -12.75 -11.17
N ALA A 65 -10.97 -13.04 -10.15
CA ALA A 65 -11.87 -14.18 -10.14
C ALA A 65 -12.98 -14.07 -11.20
N GLY A 66 -13.49 -12.87 -11.49
CA GLY A 66 -14.49 -12.62 -12.52
C GLY A 66 -13.94 -12.52 -13.95
N ALA A 67 -12.61 -12.44 -14.10
CA ALA A 67 -11.93 -12.46 -15.40
C ALA A 67 -11.51 -13.87 -15.85
N ARG A 68 -11.68 -14.88 -14.98
CA ARG A 68 -11.53 -16.31 -15.29
C ARG A 68 -12.86 -16.94 -15.67
#